data_AF-X1N956-F1
#
_entry.id   AF-X1N956-F1
#
_cell.length_a   1.000
_cell.length_b   1.000
_cell.length_c   1.000
_cell.angle_alpha   90.00
_cell.angle_beta   90.00
_cell.angle_gamma   90.00
#
_symmetry.space_group_name_H-M   'P 1'
#
loop_
_entity.id
_entity.type
_entity.pdbx_description
1 polymer ?
#
loop_
_entity_poly.entity_id
_entity_poly.type
_entity_poly.pdbx_seq_one_letter_code
_entity_poly.pdbx_strand_id
1 'polypeptide(L)' 'MNPFLNPIFLCRVLKSGIVDPNRLRRMNNEDIIKYQNKALKAIVKYAYTIPMYKEKYKKIGIHPSNVKEIA' A
#
# COMPACT_ATOMS: atom_id res chain seq x y z
N MET A 1 17.56 -21.07 -17.15
CA MET A 1 17.38 -19.93 -18.10
C MET A 1 17.19 -18.67 -17.28
N ASN A 2 17.93 -17.59 -17.57
CA ASN A 2 17.90 -16.37 -16.75
C ASN A 2 16.51 -15.71 -16.79
N PRO A 3 15.75 -15.66 -15.68
CA PRO A 3 14.39 -15.08 -15.65
C PRO A 3 14.36 -13.61 -16.06
N PHE A 4 15.49 -12.91 -15.86
CA PHE A 4 15.66 -11.50 -16.20
C PHE A 4 15.83 -11.24 -17.70
N LEU A 5 16.09 -12.26 -18.51
CA LEU A 5 16.21 -12.16 -19.97
C LEU A 5 14.96 -12.70 -20.69
N ASN A 6 13.90 -13.01 -19.95
CA ASN A 6 12.64 -13.40 -20.57
C ASN A 6 12.01 -12.15 -21.24
N PRO A 7 11.82 -12.14 -22.57
CA PRO A 7 11.29 -10.98 -23.29
C PRO A 7 9.88 -10.59 -22.81
N ILE A 8 9.07 -11.57 -22.38
CA ILE A 8 7.75 -11.33 -21.81
C ILE A 8 7.88 -10.60 -20.46
N PHE A 9 8.86 -10.99 -19.64
CA PHE A 9 9.14 -10.33 -18.37
C PHE A 9 9.64 -8.90 -18.58
N LEU A 10 10.59 -8.70 -19.50
CA LEU A 10 11.08 -7.36 -19.85
C LEU A 10 9.97 -6.44 -20.34
N CYS A 11 9.11 -6.92 -21.25
CA CYS A 11 7.99 -6.12 -21.75
C CYS A 11 7.01 -5.73 -20.63
N ARG A 12 6.77 -6.60 -19.63
CA ARG A 12 5.93 -6.27 -18.48
C ARG A 12 6.57 -5.22 -17.57
N VAL A 13 7.87 -5.36 -17.29
CA VAL A 13 8.63 -4.39 -16.46
C VAL A 13 8.70 -3.03 -17.13
N LEU A 14 9.03 -2.99 -18.42
CA LEU A 14 9.05 -1.76 -19.22
C LEU A 14 7.65 -1.12 -19.30
N LYS A 15 6.59 -1.92 -19.52
CA LYS A 15 5.22 -1.42 -19.53
C LYS A 15 4.82 -0.83 -18.19
N SER A 16 5.14 -1.48 -17.07
CA SER A 16 4.90 -0.94 -15.72
C SER A 16 5.67 0.37 -15.52
N GLY A 17 6.98 0.39 -15.82
CA GLY A 17 7.81 1.59 -15.65
C GLY A 17 7.39 2.80 -16.49
N ILE A 18 6.73 2.60 -17.65
CA ILE A 18 6.28 3.68 -18.53
C ILE A 18 4.81 4.07 -18.28
N VAL A 19 3.95 3.10 -17.95
CA VAL A 19 2.51 3.31 -17.77
C VAL A 19 2.15 3.73 -16.35
N ASP A 20 2.83 3.19 -15.33
CA ASP A 20 2.54 3.52 -13.93
C ASP A 20 2.85 4.99 -13.52
N PRO A 21 3.93 5.65 -14.02
CA PRO A 21 4.14 7.07 -13.75
C PRO A 21 2.99 7.91 -14.30
N ASN A 22 2.50 7.60 -15.50
CA ASN A 22 1.34 8.28 -16.08
C ASN A 22 0.04 7.96 -15.34
N ARG A 23 -0.06 6.79 -14.69
CA ARG A 23 -1.22 6.41 -13.87
C ARG A 23 -1.27 7.23 -12.59
N LEU A 24 -0.15 7.41 -11.90
CA LEU A 24 -0.04 8.28 -10.74
C LEU A 24 -0.21 9.76 -11.12
N ARG A 25 0.34 10.18 -12.28
CA ARG A 25 0.21 11.56 -12.78
C ARG A 25 -1.20 11.94 -13.24
N ARG A 26 -2.05 10.96 -13.55
CA ARG A 26 -3.46 11.13 -13.92
C ARG A 26 -4.43 10.96 -12.75
N MET A 27 -3.97 10.40 -11.64
CA MET A 27 -4.77 10.15 -10.46
C MET A 27 -4.80 11.44 -9.63
N ASN A 28 -5.99 11.93 -9.29
CA ASN A 28 -6.11 13.13 -8.47
C ASN A 28 -5.49 12.86 -7.10
N ASN A 29 -4.89 13.87 -6.46
CA ASN A 29 -4.25 13.71 -5.14
C ASN A 29 -5.23 13.10 -4.12
N GLU A 30 -6.51 13.44 -4.24
CA GLU A 30 -7.60 12.89 -3.43
C GLU A 30 -7.76 11.36 -3.58
N ASP A 31 -7.65 10.83 -4.79
CA ASP A 31 -7.76 9.40 -5.06
C ASP A 31 -6.54 8.63 -4.51
N ILE A 32 -5.37 9.25 -4.59
CA ILE A 32 -4.13 8.71 -4.02
C ILE A 32 -4.25 8.64 -2.49
N ILE A 33 -4.66 9.72 -1.84
CA ILE A 33 -4.88 9.79 -0.39
C ILE A 33 -5.92 8.76 0.04
N LYS A 34 -7.04 8.65 -0.70
CA LYS A 34 -8.09 7.65 -0.43
C LYS A 34 -7.57 6.22 -0.53
N TYR A 35 -6.74 5.93 -1.52
CA TYR A 35 -6.10 4.62 -1.67
C TYR A 35 -5.15 4.33 -0.50
N GLN A 36 -4.29 5.28 -0.15
CA GLN A 36 -3.35 5.14 0.96
C GLN A 36 -4.08 4.97 2.31
N ASN A 37 -5.15 5.72 2.55
CA ASN A 37 -6.00 5.59 3.74
C ASN A 37 -6.62 4.20 3.85
N LYS A 38 -7.10 3.65 2.73
CA LYS A 38 -7.65 2.28 2.68
C LYS A 38 -6.57 1.24 3.00
N ALA A 39 -5.39 1.37 2.41
CA ALA A 39 -4.27 0.47 2.65
C ALA A 39 -3.79 0.53 4.10
N LEU A 40 -3.67 1.73 4.67
CA LEU A 40 -3.23 1.92 6.05
C LEU A 40 -4.22 1.30 7.05
N LYS A 41 -5.54 1.50 6.85
CA LYS A 41 -6.57 0.83 7.66
C LYS A 41 -6.46 -0.70 7.61
N ALA A 42 -6.20 -1.27 6.43
CA ALA A 42 -6.03 -2.71 6.27
C ALA A 42 -4.79 -3.22 7.03
N ILE A 43 -3.67 -2.51 6.93
CA ILE A 43 -2.42 -2.87 7.64
C ILE A 43 -2.63 -2.82 9.15
N VAL A 44 -3.22 -1.75 9.69
CA VAL A 44 -3.44 -1.62 11.14
C VAL A 44 -4.42 -2.68 11.64
N LYS A 45 -5.46 -3.00 10.86
CA LYS A 45 -6.40 -4.09 11.18
C LYS A 45 -5.68 -5.44 11.26
N TYR A 46 -4.82 -5.73 10.29
CA TYR A 46 -4.01 -6.95 10.28
C TYR A 46 -3.01 -6.99 11.44
N ALA A 47 -2.32 -5.89 11.71
CA ALA A 47 -1.42 -5.81 12.86
C ALA A 47 -2.17 -6.07 14.18
N TYR A 48 -3.44 -5.67 14.30
CA TYR A 48 -4.25 -5.95 15.49
C TYR A 48 -4.59 -7.42 15.72
N THR A 49 -4.45 -8.28 14.71
CA THR A 49 -4.63 -9.74 14.88
C THR A 49 -3.40 -10.40 15.49
N ILE A 50 -2.23 -9.77 15.38
CA ILE A 50 -0.97 -10.30 15.92
C ILE A 50 -0.82 -9.85 17.38
N PRO A 51 -0.62 -10.77 18.35
CA PRO A 51 -0.61 -10.44 19.78
C PRO A 51 0.38 -9.34 20.16
N MET A 52 1.61 -9.42 19.65
CA MET A 52 2.66 -8.43 19.90
C MET A 52 2.25 -7.01 19.50
N TYR A 53 1.72 -6.85 18.28
CA TYR A 53 1.31 -5.54 17.76
C TYR A 53 0.04 -5.04 18.45
N LYS A 54 -0.91 -5.93 18.73
CA LYS A 54 -2.13 -5.63 19.49
C LYS A 54 -1.80 -5.05 20.86
N GLU A 55 -0.88 -5.67 21.61
CA GLU A 55 -0.46 -5.16 22.92
C GLU A 55 0.25 -3.81 22.81
N LYS A 56 1.17 -3.67 21.84
CA LYS A 56 1.87 -2.41 21.60
C LYS A 56 0.90 -1.28 21.29
N TYR A 57 -0.07 -1.52 20.39
CA TYR A 57 -1.05 -0.51 19.99
C TYR A 57 -2.04 -0.17 21.10
N LYS A 58 -2.46 -1.17 21.88
CA LYS A 58 -3.32 -0.96 23.05
C LYS A 58 -2.64 -0.05 24.10
N LYS A 59 -1.34 -0.23 24.34
CA LYS A 59 -0.56 0.61 25.28
C LYS A 59 -0.54 2.10 24.89
N ILE A 60 -0.61 2.41 23.60
CA ILE A 60 -0.59 3.77 23.07
C ILE A 60 -1.98 4.25 22.61
N GLY A 61 -3.05 3.54 22.96
CA GLY A 61 -4.42 3.92 22.64
C GLY A 61 -4.81 3.84 21.16
N ILE A 62 -4.03 3.13 20.33
CA ILE A 62 -4.34 2.94 18.91
C ILE A 62 -5.34 1.79 18.76
N HIS A 63 -6.44 2.08 18.08
CA HIS A 63 -7.42 1.10 17.64
C HIS A 63 -7.63 1.22 16.12
N PRO A 64 -7.82 0.12 15.37
CA PRO A 64 -8.03 0.17 13.92
C PRO A 64 -9.19 1.10 13.51
N SER A 65 -10.21 1.22 14.36
CA SER A 65 -11.38 2.10 14.17
C SER A 65 -11.04 3.60 14.29
N ASN A 66 -9.98 3.94 15.02
CA ASN A 66 -9.58 5.34 15.30
C ASN A 66 -8.62 5.87 14.24
N VAL A 67 -8.13 5.01 13.34
CA VAL A 67 -7.29 5.40 12.22
C VAL A 67 -8.15 6.13 11.21
N LYS A 68 -8.15 7.46 11.26
CA LYS A 68 -8.98 8.29 10.39
C LYS A 68 -8.37 8.35 9.00
N GLU A 69 -7.29 9.10 8.81
CA GLU A 69 -6.67 9.38 7.50
C GLU A 69 -5.19 9.77 7.68
N ILE A 70 -4.41 9.64 6.61
CA ILE A 70 -3.08 10.24 6.43
C ILE A 70 -3.34 11.68 6.00
N ALA A 71 -2.77 12.63 6.76
CA ALA A 71 -2.85 14.06 6.47
C ALA A 71 -1.95 14.45 5.29
#